data_AF-D4JG95-F1
#
_entry.id   AF-D4JG95-F1
#
_cell.length_a   1.000
_cell.length_b   1.000
_cell.length_c   1.000
_cell.angle_alpha   90.00
_cell.angle_beta   90.00
_cell.angle_gamma   90.00
#
_symmetry.space_group_name_H-M   'P 1'
#
loop_
_entity.id
_entity.type
_entity.pdbx_description
1 polymer ?
#
loop_
_entity_poly.entity_id
_entity_poly.type
_entity_poly.pdbx_seq_one_letter_code
_entity_poly.pdbx_strand_id
1 'polypeptide(L)'
;MLVRLHVVIDKEDEDIEKRVKDKLSFLCAKFSYSPSREQPSLNGCLEWYATADLSDQEINDLLDVLNNDWDGDHYDCDAYGFNTKMFDENVYYLQFQTI
;
A
#
# COMPACT_ATOMS: atom_id res chain seq x y z
N MET A 1 0.14 -17.34 0.24
CA MET A 1 0.18 -16.74 1.58
C MET A 1 -0.78 -15.57 1.57
N LEU A 2 -1.65 -15.50 2.58
CA LEU A 2 -2.55 -14.35 2.70
C LEU A 2 -1.74 -13.15 3.16
N VAL A 3 -1.87 -12.03 2.44
CA VAL A 3 -1.15 -10.79 2.73
C VAL A 3 -2.13 -9.65 2.91
N ARG A 4 -1.69 -8.63 3.63
CA ARG A 4 -2.37 -7.36 3.81
C ARG A 4 -1.38 -6.21 3.54
N LEU A 5 -1.81 -5.27 2.71
CA LEU A 5 -1.16 -4.00 2.50
C LEU A 5 -2.05 -2.89 3.09
N HIS A 6 -1.58 -2.19 4.12
CA HIS A 6 -2.17 -0.93 4.57
C HIS A 6 -1.63 0.19 3.70
N VAL A 7 -2.53 1.01 3.15
CA VAL A 7 -2.16 2.14 2.30
C VAL A 7 -2.74 3.40 2.91
N VAL A 8 -1.92 4.44 3.03
CA VAL A 8 -2.35 5.79 3.41
C VAL A 8 -1.92 6.76 2.33
N ILE A 9 -2.85 7.57 1.84
CA ILE A 9 -2.56 8.68 0.94
C ILE A 9 -2.61 10.01 1.67
N ASP A 10 -1.81 10.97 1.21
CA ASP A 10 -1.60 12.28 1.83
C ASP A 10 -2.76 13.27 1.61
N LYS A 11 -3.80 12.86 0.88
CA LYS A 11 -4.95 13.69 0.50
C LYS A 11 -6.26 12.92 0.56
N GLU A 12 -7.25 13.55 1.15
CA GLU A 12 -8.65 13.14 1.09
C GLU A 12 -9.27 13.55 -0.25
N ASP A 13 -8.95 12.78 -1.28
CA ASP A 13 -9.36 13.04 -2.66
C ASP A 13 -9.72 11.71 -3.35
N GLU A 14 -10.98 11.60 -3.81
CA GLU A 14 -11.52 10.38 -4.44
C GLU A 14 -10.84 10.06 -5.77
N ASP A 15 -10.40 11.06 -6.54
CA ASP A 15 -9.70 10.83 -7.81
C ASP A 15 -8.29 10.26 -7.56
N ILE A 16 -7.63 10.73 -6.51
CA ILE A 16 -6.34 10.19 -6.06
C ILE A 16 -6.52 8.77 -5.53
N GLU A 17 -7.51 8.55 -4.66
CA GLU A 17 -7.84 7.21 -4.14
C GLU A 17 -8.04 6.21 -5.29
N LYS A 18 -8.89 6.58 -6.24
CA LYS A 18 -9.18 5.73 -7.41
C LYS A 18 -7.92 5.46 -8.22
N ARG A 19 -7.11 6.49 -8.51
CA ARG A 19 -5.85 6.33 -9.26
C ARG A 19 -4.89 5.37 -8.56
N VAL A 20 -4.73 5.49 -7.25
CA VAL A 20 -3.82 4.62 -6.48
C VAL A 20 -4.35 3.19 -6.46
N LYS A 21 -5.66 2.97 -6.29
CA LYS A 21 -6.28 1.64 -6.39
C LYS A 21 -6.16 1.03 -7.78
N ASP A 22 -6.31 1.82 -8.84
CA ASP A 22 -6.15 1.37 -10.23
C ASP A 22 -4.70 0.94 -10.49
N LYS A 23 -3.71 1.72 -10.01
CA LYS A 23 -2.29 1.35 -10.07
C LYS A 23 -2.00 0.07 -9.29
N LEU A 24 -2.48 -0.06 -8.06
CA LEU A 24 -2.31 -1.27 -7.25
C LEU A 24 -2.93 -2.49 -7.93
N SER A 25 -4.11 -2.33 -8.54
CA SER A 25 -4.79 -3.41 -9.27
C SER A 25 -4.06 -3.81 -10.54
N PHE A 26 -3.37 -2.86 -11.20
CA PHE A 26 -2.49 -3.16 -12.33
C PHE A 26 -1.24 -3.94 -11.90
N LEU A 27 -0.65 -3.57 -10.75
CA LEU A 27 0.52 -4.26 -10.18
C LEU A 27 0.17 -5.65 -9.63
N CYS A 28 -1.00 -5.78 -9.02
CA CYS A 28 -1.49 -7.02 -8.43
C CYS A 28 -3.01 -7.14 -8.59
N ALA A 29 -3.44 -7.85 -9.64
CA ALA A 29 -4.84 -8.06 -9.95
C ALA A 29 -5.61 -8.91 -8.91
N LYS A 30 -4.89 -9.55 -7.98
CA LYS A 30 -5.47 -10.36 -6.91
C LYS A 30 -5.96 -9.53 -5.72
N PHE A 31 -5.63 -8.24 -5.66
CA PHE A 31 -6.03 -7.40 -4.54
C PHE A 31 -7.54 -7.22 -4.45
N SER A 32 -8.04 -7.41 -3.24
CA SER A 32 -9.35 -6.94 -2.80
C SER A 32 -9.17 -5.79 -1.83
N TYR A 33 -10.01 -4.77 -1.94
CA TYR A 33 -9.87 -3.54 -1.15
C TYR A 33 -10.95 -3.41 -0.10
N SER A 34 -10.58 -2.97 1.10
CA SER A 34 -11.55 -2.47 2.08
C SER A 34 -12.15 -1.15 1.61
N PRO A 35 -13.28 -0.72 2.20
CA PRO A 35 -13.69 0.68 2.12
C PRO A 35 -12.56 1.60 2.60
N SER A 36 -12.44 2.75 1.96
CA SER A 36 -11.55 3.82 2.40
C SER A 36 -12.18 4.58 3.55
N ARG A 37 -11.34 5.13 4.43
CA ARG A 37 -11.77 5.97 5.54
C ARG A 37 -10.71 7.01 5.85
N GLU A 38 -11.10 8.07 6.54
CA GLU A 38 -10.15 9.04 7.09
C GLU A 38 -9.16 8.35 8.04
N GLN A 39 -7.89 8.74 7.93
CA GLN A 39 -6.83 8.25 8.81
C GLN A 39 -7.02 8.93 10.19
N PRO A 40 -7.28 8.17 11.28
CA PRO A 40 -7.71 8.77 12.56
C PRO A 40 -6.72 9.72 13.24
N SER A 41 -5.44 9.59 12.92
CA SER A 41 -4.31 10.32 13.50
C SER A 41 -3.68 11.36 12.54
N LEU A 42 -4.12 11.41 11.27
CA LEU A 42 -3.57 12.26 10.22
C LEU A 42 -4.71 12.96 9.49
N ASN A 43 -4.87 14.25 9.79
CA ASN A 43 -5.92 15.06 9.20
C ASN A 43 -5.76 15.19 7.68
N GLY A 44 -6.84 14.96 6.93
CA GLY A 44 -6.87 15.05 5.47
C GLY A 44 -6.15 13.91 4.76
N CYS A 45 -5.86 12.80 5.43
CA CYS A 45 -5.34 11.58 4.82
C CYS A 45 -6.44 10.51 4.73
N LEU A 46 -6.41 9.70 3.67
CA LEU A 46 -7.27 8.53 3.53
C LEU A 46 -6.47 7.25 3.71
N GLU A 47 -7.08 6.25 4.33
CA GLU A 47 -6.50 4.92 4.47
C GLU A 47 -7.45 3.82 4.01
N TRP A 48 -6.86 2.72 3.52
CA TRP A 48 -7.55 1.48 3.23
C TRP A 48 -6.60 0.28 3.34
N TYR A 49 -7.15 -0.92 3.29
CA TYR A 49 -6.41 -2.17 3.20
C TYR A 49 -6.62 -2.82 1.84
N ALA A 50 -5.55 -3.40 1.30
CA ALA A 50 -5.60 -4.33 0.18
C ALA A 50 -5.17 -5.73 0.65
N THR A 51 -5.89 -6.77 0.27
CA THR A 51 -5.59 -8.16 0.67
C THR A 51 -5.53 -9.08 -0.54
N ALA A 52 -4.57 -10.02 -0.56
CA ALA A 52 -4.41 -10.99 -1.65
C ALA A 52 -3.77 -12.30 -1.14
N ASP A 53 -3.94 -13.39 -1.89
CA ASP A 53 -3.19 -14.62 -1.69
C ASP A 53 -2.03 -14.71 -2.70
N LEU A 54 -0.81 -14.53 -2.21
CA LEU A 54 0.41 -14.39 -3.01
C LEU A 54 1.45 -15.48 -2.66
N SER A 55 2.19 -15.92 -3.66
CA SER A 55 3.42 -16.70 -3.45
C SER A 55 4.59 -15.80 -3.04
N ASP A 56 5.66 -16.39 -2.48
CA ASP A 56 6.87 -15.62 -2.10
C ASP A 56 7.45 -14.82 -3.26
N GLN A 57 7.44 -15.38 -4.48
CA GLN A 57 7.92 -14.65 -5.67
C GLN A 57 7.05 -13.42 -5.97
N GLU A 58 5.73 -13.56 -5.91
CA GLU A 58 4.81 -12.45 -6.12
C GLU A 58 4.94 -11.38 -5.03
N ILE A 59 5.26 -11.78 -3.79
CA ILE A 59 5.53 -10.85 -2.69
C ILE A 59 6.80 -10.05 -2.99
N ASN A 60 7.90 -10.71 -3.35
CA ASN A 60 9.16 -10.04 -3.70
C ASN A 60 8.96 -9.05 -4.85
N ASP A 61 8.35 -9.50 -5.95
CA ASP A 61 8.10 -8.67 -7.14
C ASP A 61 7.22 -7.45 -6.81
N LEU A 62 6.23 -7.63 -5.93
CA LEU A 62 5.35 -6.56 -5.49
C LEU A 62 6.10 -5.54 -4.62
N LEU A 63 6.84 -5.99 -3.60
CA LEU A 63 7.54 -5.11 -2.67
C LEU A 63 8.60 -4.26 -3.38
N ASP A 64 9.33 -4.84 -4.33
CA ASP A 64 10.35 -4.16 -5.15
C ASP A 64 9.77 -3.00 -5.97
N VAL A 65 8.51 -3.10 -6.38
CA VAL A 65 7.82 -2.07 -7.19
C VAL A 65 7.11 -1.05 -6.32
N LEU A 66 6.56 -1.46 -5.18
CA LEU A 66 5.81 -0.57 -4.29
C LEU A 66 6.70 0.49 -3.65
N ASN A 67 7.89 0.12 -3.23
CA ASN A 67 8.81 1.01 -2.53
C ASN A 67 10.25 0.47 -2.59
N ASN A 68 11.23 1.39 -2.61
CA ASN A 68 12.64 1.03 -2.80
C ASN A 68 13.44 0.81 -1.51
N ASP A 69 12.87 1.09 -0.34
CA ASP A 69 13.57 1.05 0.95
C ASP A 69 12.56 0.79 2.07
N TRP A 70 12.34 -0.49 2.37
CA TRP A 70 11.40 -0.95 3.39
C TRP A 70 12.11 -1.07 4.74
N ASP A 71 11.46 -0.59 5.79
CA ASP A 71 11.89 -0.77 7.18
C ASP A 71 11.21 -2.02 7.75
N GLY A 72 11.98 -2.89 8.41
CA GLY A 72 11.45 -4.09 9.09
C GLY A 72 11.76 -5.42 8.40
N ASP A 73 11.01 -6.45 8.77
CA ASP A 73 11.19 -7.81 8.28
C ASP A 73 10.45 -8.00 6.95
N HIS A 74 10.94 -8.88 6.08
CA HIS A 74 10.37 -9.06 4.73
C HIS A 74 8.86 -9.36 4.69
N TYR A 75 8.33 -10.01 5.72
CA TYR A 75 6.91 -10.36 5.84
C TYR A 75 6.12 -9.46 6.82
N ASP A 76 6.78 -8.46 7.40
CA ASP A 76 6.23 -7.45 8.30
C ASP A 76 7.12 -6.19 8.23
N CYS A 77 6.86 -5.35 7.23
CA CYS A 77 7.64 -4.15 6.94
C CYS A 77 6.75 -2.96 6.60
N ASP A 78 7.31 -1.76 6.75
CA ASP A 78 6.65 -0.53 6.44
C ASP A 78 7.57 0.51 5.81
N ALA A 79 6.97 1.56 5.23
CA ALA A 79 7.71 2.64 4.59
C ALA A 79 6.90 3.93 4.61
N TYR A 80 7.62 5.05 4.75
CA TYR A 80 7.06 6.40 4.68
C TYR A 80 7.57 7.14 3.44
N GLY A 81 6.65 7.71 2.65
CA GLY A 81 6.95 8.37 1.37
C GLY A 81 7.80 9.64 1.48
N PHE A 82 8.12 10.12 2.69
CA PHE A 82 8.99 11.27 2.90
C PHE A 82 10.48 10.97 2.60
N ASN A 83 10.94 9.75 2.89
CA ASN A 83 12.34 9.35 2.75
C ASN A 83 12.57 8.34 1.62
N THR A 84 11.51 7.81 1.03
CA THR A 84 11.56 6.71 0.08
C THR A 84 10.86 7.07 -1.23
N LYS A 85 11.07 6.24 -2.24
CA LYS A 85 10.44 6.36 -3.56
C LYS A 85 9.28 5.37 -3.66
N MET A 86 8.08 5.88 -3.44
CA MET A 86 6.82 5.14 -3.59
C MET A 86 6.43 4.98 -5.06
N PHE A 87 5.58 3.97 -5.35
CA PHE A 87 4.97 3.75 -6.66
C PHE A 87 3.99 4.85 -7.11
N ASP A 88 3.51 5.67 -6.17
CA ASP A 88 2.67 6.84 -6.42
C ASP A 88 3.06 7.98 -5.48
N GLU A 89 3.08 9.21 -6.01
CA GLU A 89 3.54 10.40 -5.30
C GLU A 89 2.62 10.83 -4.14
N ASN A 90 1.35 10.38 -4.14
CA ASN A 90 0.40 10.67 -3.08
C ASN A 90 0.33 9.59 -2.01
N VAL A 91 1.13 8.52 -2.11
CA VAL A 91 1.23 7.51 -1.07
C VAL A 91 2.14 8.02 0.04
N TYR A 92 1.54 8.25 1.20
CA TYR A 92 2.23 8.71 2.40
C TYR A 92 2.87 7.56 3.18
N TYR A 93 2.15 6.44 3.30
CA TYR A 93 2.57 5.30 4.11
C TYR A 93 2.11 3.98 3.50
N LEU A 94 2.97 2.96 3.63
CA LEU A 94 2.65 1.58 3.33
C LEU A 94 3.07 0.69 4.50
N GLN A 95 2.25 -0.30 4.83
CA GLN A 95 2.64 -1.43 5.69
C GLN A 95 2.26 -2.72 5.00
N PHE A 96 3.21 -3.63 4.84
CA PHE A 96 3.00 -4.95 4.30
C PHE A 96 3.14 -6.01 5.39
N GLN A 97 2.14 -6.90 5.49
CA GLN A 97 2.13 -7.99 6.46
C GLN A 97 1.55 -9.27 5.87
N THR A 98 2.18 -10.41 6.16
CA THR A 98 1.56 -11.72 5.97
C THR A 98 0.66 -12.07 7.15
N ILE A 99 -0.56 -12.57 6.91
CA ILE A 99 -1.59 -12.82 7.94
C ILE A 99 -2.10 -14.27 7.95
#